data_AF-A0A9N9NJQ3-F1
#
_entry.id   AF-A0A9N9NJQ3-F1
#
_cell.length_a   1.000
_cell.length_b   1.000
_cell.length_c   1.000
_cell.angle_alpha   90.00
_cell.angle_beta   90.00
_cell.angle_gamma   90.00
#
_symmetry.space_group_name_H-M   'P 1'
#
loop_
_entity.id
_entity.type
_entity.pdbx_description
1 polymer ?
#
loop_
_entity_poly.entity_id
_entity_poly.type
_entity_poly.pdbx_seq_one_letter_code
_entity_poly.pdbx_strand_id
1 'polypeptide(L)'
;SQMSKMSTFEMKKFEGWETALDPDTLSLLSILNFRKTKFDFTYDKRIEHLTISKFVSWIAEIDVWMQGIGRSWVIIPEQPPKQQAQGDGVRMFWNNVELEVDTMKLKQAEVQFAVDQSLTGNKANSILNEMKLSFILNQKNAVIGCKRTYPNEELTQPTPQNKYARPPESKLRSKK
;
A
#
# COMPACT_ATOMS: atom_id res chain seq x y z
N SER A 1 30.46 -15.05 -31.74
CA SER A 1 29.40 -14.75 -30.74
C SER A 1 30.10 -14.24 -29.50
N GLN A 2 30.08 -12.93 -29.22
CA GLN A 2 30.58 -12.42 -27.93
C GLN A 2 29.47 -12.61 -26.90
N MET A 3 29.52 -13.73 -26.19
CA MET A 3 28.57 -14.05 -25.12
C MET A 3 28.92 -13.23 -23.87
N SER A 4 27.90 -12.58 -23.31
CA SER A 4 28.00 -11.58 -22.25
C SER A 4 28.42 -12.24 -20.93
N LYS A 5 29.67 -12.03 -20.51
CA LYS A 5 30.14 -12.38 -19.17
C LYS A 5 29.20 -11.77 -18.13
N MET A 6 28.70 -12.59 -17.20
CA MET A 6 27.93 -12.11 -16.05
C MET A 6 28.81 -11.15 -15.25
N SER A 7 28.31 -9.96 -14.94
CA SER A 7 29.09 -8.97 -14.19
C SER A 7 29.22 -9.36 -12.71
N THR A 8 30.24 -8.85 -12.02
CA THR A 8 30.42 -9.07 -10.57
C THR A 8 29.19 -8.63 -9.75
N PHE A 9 28.48 -7.59 -10.21
CA PHE A 9 27.24 -7.14 -9.58
C PHE A 9 26.10 -8.15 -9.74
N GLU A 10 25.97 -8.75 -10.93
CA GLU A 10 24.97 -9.79 -11.17
C GLU A 10 25.27 -11.06 -10.38
N MET A 11 26.54 -11.43 -10.21
CA MET A 11 26.93 -12.58 -9.39
C MET A 11 26.50 -12.43 -7.92
N LYS A 12 26.63 -11.21 -7.36
CA LYS A 12 26.17 -10.93 -5.98
C LYS A 12 24.68 -11.22 -5.77
N LYS A 13 23.85 -11.06 -6.80
CA LYS A 13 22.41 -11.38 -6.73
C LYS A 13 22.11 -12.86 -6.48
N PHE A 14 23.09 -13.71 -6.76
CA PHE A 14 23.01 -15.16 -6.56
C PHE A 14 23.96 -15.65 -5.46
N GLU A 15 24.53 -14.77 -4.64
CA GLU A 15 25.43 -15.19 -3.55
C GLU A 15 24.78 -16.27 -2.65
N GLY A 16 25.52 -17.35 -2.38
CA GLY A 16 25.06 -18.49 -1.58
C GLY A 16 24.16 -19.49 -2.31
N TRP A 17 24.01 -19.37 -3.64
CA TRP A 17 23.21 -20.28 -4.44
C TRP A 17 23.70 -21.73 -4.35
N GLU A 18 25.01 -21.97 -4.23
CA GLU A 18 25.61 -23.32 -4.17
C GLU A 18 25.10 -24.13 -2.98
N THR A 19 24.74 -23.46 -1.90
CA THR A 19 24.24 -24.09 -0.67
C THR A 19 22.72 -24.12 -0.57
N ALA A 20 22.04 -23.21 -1.27
CA ALA A 20 20.60 -23.00 -1.16
C ALA A 20 19.82 -23.69 -2.28
N LEU A 21 20.46 -23.92 -3.42
CA LEU A 21 19.88 -24.63 -4.55
C LEU A 21 20.45 -26.05 -4.55
N ASP A 22 19.54 -27.00 -4.41
CA ASP A 22 19.87 -28.40 -4.64
C ASP A 22 20.10 -28.59 -6.16
N PRO A 23 21.28 -29.08 -6.57
CA PRO A 23 21.49 -29.47 -7.94
C PRO A 23 20.34 -30.36 -8.40
N ASP A 24 20.06 -31.47 -7.69
CA ASP A 24 19.22 -32.61 -8.12
C ASP A 24 17.78 -32.21 -8.45
N THR A 25 17.34 -31.05 -7.95
CA THR A 25 15.99 -30.52 -8.12
C THR A 25 15.98 -29.11 -8.71
N LEU A 26 17.08 -28.68 -9.34
CA LEU A 26 17.20 -27.35 -9.92
C LEU A 26 16.15 -27.12 -11.01
N SER A 27 15.30 -26.13 -10.78
CA SER A 27 14.22 -25.75 -11.67
C SER A 27 14.07 -24.23 -11.66
N LEU A 28 13.41 -23.67 -12.68
CA LEU A 28 13.08 -22.24 -12.67
C LEU A 28 12.34 -21.84 -11.39
N LEU A 29 11.46 -22.70 -10.87
CA LEU A 29 10.71 -22.43 -9.65
C LEU A 29 11.61 -22.39 -8.41
N SER A 30 12.58 -23.30 -8.26
CA SER A 30 13.50 -23.26 -7.12
C SER A 30 14.42 -22.03 -7.18
N ILE A 31 14.87 -21.63 -8.38
CA ILE A 31 15.65 -20.40 -8.57
C ILE A 31 14.81 -19.15 -8.25
N LEU A 32 13.54 -19.12 -8.67
CA LEU A 32 12.62 -18.02 -8.34
C LEU A 32 12.36 -17.91 -6.83
N ASN A 33 12.13 -19.05 -6.17
CA ASN A 33 11.96 -19.08 -4.71
C ASN A 33 13.21 -18.60 -4.00
N PHE A 34 14.40 -19.04 -4.41
CA PHE A 34 15.67 -18.52 -3.90
C PHE A 34 15.80 -17.02 -4.11
N ARG A 35 15.53 -16.51 -5.33
CA ARG A 35 15.58 -15.08 -5.64
C ARG A 35 14.62 -14.28 -4.78
N LYS A 36 13.42 -14.79 -4.50
CA LYS A 36 12.44 -14.15 -3.61
C LYS A 36 12.96 -13.97 -2.18
N THR A 37 13.89 -14.80 -1.71
CA THR A 37 14.53 -14.62 -0.39
C THR A 37 15.56 -13.50 -0.34
N LYS A 38 16.00 -13.00 -1.50
CA LYS A 38 17.01 -11.95 -1.57
C LYS A 38 16.38 -10.58 -1.41
N PHE A 39 17.08 -9.71 -0.69
CA PHE A 39 16.61 -8.34 -0.43
C PHE A 39 16.50 -7.48 -1.71
N ASP A 40 17.23 -7.85 -2.76
CA ASP A 40 17.28 -7.15 -4.04
C ASP A 40 16.32 -7.75 -5.09
N PHE A 41 15.35 -8.57 -4.67
CA PHE A 41 14.30 -9.07 -5.55
C PHE A 41 13.46 -7.91 -6.09
N THR A 42 13.33 -7.79 -7.41
CA THR A 42 12.76 -6.59 -8.02
C THR A 42 11.24 -6.60 -8.12
N TYR A 43 10.59 -7.74 -7.87
CA TYR A 43 9.15 -7.98 -8.09
C TYR A 43 8.70 -7.70 -9.55
N ASP A 44 9.64 -7.40 -10.46
CA ASP A 44 9.41 -7.25 -11.89
C ASP A 44 9.77 -8.55 -12.59
N LYS A 45 8.73 -9.19 -13.14
CA LYS A 45 8.84 -10.47 -13.84
C LYS A 45 9.86 -10.46 -14.96
N ARG A 46 9.94 -9.40 -15.76
CA ARG A 46 10.86 -9.32 -16.91
C ARG A 46 12.30 -9.20 -16.42
N ILE A 47 12.54 -8.36 -15.42
CA ILE A 47 13.87 -8.14 -14.85
C ILE A 47 14.39 -9.41 -14.17
N GLU A 48 13.57 -10.09 -13.37
CA GLU A 48 13.96 -11.33 -12.70
C GLU A 48 14.19 -12.47 -13.71
N HIS A 49 13.32 -12.61 -14.72
CA HIS A 49 13.54 -13.59 -15.79
C HIS A 49 14.87 -13.35 -16.54
N LEU A 50 15.19 -12.10 -16.87
CA LEU A 50 16.45 -11.77 -17.53
C LEU A 50 17.65 -12.10 -16.64
N THR A 51 17.56 -11.76 -15.35
CA THR A 51 18.59 -12.00 -14.34
C THR A 51 18.84 -13.50 -14.16
N ILE A 52 17.78 -14.30 -14.03
CA ILE A 52 17.86 -15.76 -13.93
C ILE A 52 18.41 -16.37 -15.23
N SER A 53 17.99 -15.88 -16.40
CA SER A 53 18.49 -16.41 -17.68
C SER A 53 20.01 -16.24 -17.84
N LYS A 54 20.54 -15.09 -17.40
CA LYS A 54 21.99 -14.84 -17.36
C LYS A 54 22.70 -15.79 -16.40
N PHE A 55 22.13 -15.99 -15.21
CA PHE A 55 22.67 -16.90 -14.21
C PHE A 55 22.71 -18.35 -14.70
N VAL A 56 21.62 -18.86 -15.28
CA VAL A 56 21.57 -20.22 -15.83
C VAL A 56 22.59 -20.40 -16.97
N SER A 57 22.75 -19.38 -17.80
CA SER A 57 23.75 -19.40 -18.88
C SER A 57 25.18 -19.43 -18.31
N TRP A 58 25.45 -18.65 -17.27
CA TRP A 58 26.74 -18.62 -16.58
C TRP A 58 27.07 -19.96 -15.88
N ILE A 59 26.09 -20.58 -15.21
CA ILE A 59 26.27 -21.93 -14.63
C ILE A 59 26.59 -22.95 -15.72
N ALA A 60 25.88 -22.92 -16.85
CA ALA A 60 26.14 -23.84 -17.96
C ALA A 60 27.57 -23.70 -18.51
N GLU A 61 28.10 -22.48 -18.59
CA GLU A 61 29.49 -22.24 -18.97
C GLU A 61 30.48 -22.81 -17.94
N ILE A 62 30.20 -22.63 -16.64
CA ILE A 62 31.04 -23.17 -15.57
C ILE A 62 31.00 -24.70 -15.54
N ASP A 63 29.84 -25.32 -15.70
CA ASP A 63 29.71 -26.78 -15.64
C ASP A 63 30.49 -27.44 -16.79
N VAL A 64 30.46 -26.88 -18.00
CA VAL A 64 31.30 -27.35 -19.12
C VAL A 64 32.79 -27.31 -18.75
N TRP A 65 33.24 -26.26 -18.06
CA TRP A 65 34.62 -26.16 -17.60
C TRP A 65 34.93 -27.12 -16.44
N MET A 66 34.00 -27.30 -15.51
CA MET A 66 34.12 -28.17 -14.33
C MET A 66 34.12 -29.67 -14.73
N GLN A 67 33.31 -30.06 -15.73
CA GLN A 67 33.33 -31.40 -16.32
C GLN A 67 34.72 -31.77 -16.83
N GLY A 68 35.47 -30.81 -17.38
CA GLY A 68 36.87 -30.99 -17.81
C GLY A 68 37.86 -31.30 -16.68
N ILE A 69 37.50 -31.02 -15.43
CA ILE A 69 38.32 -31.28 -14.22
C ILE A 69 37.69 -32.30 -13.26
N GLY A 70 36.64 -33.01 -13.69
CA GLY A 70 36.04 -34.12 -12.94
C GLY A 70 35.09 -33.72 -11.80
N ARG A 71 34.59 -32.49 -11.77
CA ARG A 71 33.49 -32.05 -10.90
C ARG A 71 32.32 -31.66 -11.79
N SER A 72 31.12 -32.16 -11.58
CA SER A 72 30.02 -31.77 -12.45
C SER A 72 28.75 -31.49 -11.67
N TRP A 73 28.16 -30.36 -12.00
CA TRP A 73 26.83 -29.92 -11.63
C TRP A 73 25.93 -30.14 -12.85
N VAL A 74 25.82 -31.38 -13.37
CA VAL A 74 24.95 -31.66 -14.53
C VAL A 74 23.50 -31.57 -14.11
N ILE A 75 22.93 -30.36 -13.98
CA ILE A 75 21.47 -30.16 -13.94
C ILE A 75 21.12 -29.06 -14.92
N ILE A 76 21.29 -29.43 -16.18
CA ILE A 76 20.51 -28.84 -17.25
C ILE A 76 19.07 -29.29 -16.99
N PRO A 77 18.12 -28.37 -16.78
CA PRO A 77 16.73 -28.77 -16.65
C PRO A 77 16.33 -29.61 -17.87
N GLU A 78 15.68 -30.76 -17.65
CA GLU A 78 15.21 -31.66 -18.72
C GLU A 78 14.37 -30.94 -19.80
N GLN A 79 13.87 -29.74 -19.48
CA GLN A 79 13.10 -28.89 -20.38
C GLN A 79 13.75 -27.54 -20.61
N PRO A 80 13.73 -27.01 -21.85
CA PRO A 80 14.21 -25.67 -22.15
C PRO A 80 13.51 -24.62 -21.28
N PRO A 81 14.21 -23.55 -20.84
CA PRO A 81 13.68 -22.53 -19.93
C PRO A 81 12.34 -21.91 -20.37
N LYS A 82 12.08 -21.87 -21.68
CA LYS A 82 10.82 -21.40 -22.26
C LYS A 82 9.60 -22.24 -21.85
N GLN A 83 9.77 -23.56 -21.71
CA GLN A 83 8.69 -24.46 -21.30
C GLN A 83 8.46 -24.37 -19.79
N GLN A 84 9.53 -24.29 -18.99
CA GLN A 84 9.42 -24.09 -17.55
C GLN A 84 8.73 -22.77 -17.18
N ALA A 85 8.99 -21.69 -17.93
CA ALA A 85 8.35 -20.39 -17.73
C ALA A 85 6.81 -20.43 -17.94
N GLN A 86 6.29 -21.47 -18.59
CA GLN A 86 4.86 -21.69 -18.81
C GLN A 86 4.25 -22.72 -17.85
N GLY A 87 5.06 -23.34 -16.98
CA GLY A 87 4.59 -24.30 -16.00
C GLY A 87 3.67 -23.66 -14.94
N ASP A 88 2.68 -24.42 -14.48
CA ASP A 88 1.68 -23.91 -13.53
C ASP A 88 2.29 -23.44 -12.22
N GLY A 89 3.37 -24.08 -11.74
CA GLY A 89 4.09 -23.62 -10.55
C GLY A 89 4.70 -22.23 -10.71
N VAL A 90 5.29 -21.92 -11.87
CA VAL A 90 5.85 -20.60 -12.16
C VAL A 90 4.74 -19.56 -12.36
N ARG A 91 3.62 -19.96 -12.96
CA ARG A 91 2.43 -19.10 -13.08
C ARG A 91 1.87 -18.72 -11.71
N MET A 92 1.67 -19.70 -10.83
CA MET A 92 1.18 -19.50 -9.46
C MET A 92 2.14 -18.64 -8.64
N PHE A 93 3.46 -18.85 -8.79
CA PHE A 93 4.47 -17.99 -8.18
C PHE A 93 4.25 -16.52 -8.55
N TRP A 94 4.12 -16.21 -9.84
CA TRP A 94 3.94 -14.83 -10.29
C TRP A 94 2.60 -14.24 -9.87
N ASN A 95 1.52 -15.01 -9.89
CA ASN A 95 0.23 -14.57 -9.38
C ASN A 95 0.30 -14.19 -7.89
N ASN A 96 1.03 -14.97 -7.08
CA ASN A 96 1.22 -14.67 -5.66
C ASN A 96 2.06 -13.41 -5.46
N VAL A 97 3.12 -13.22 -6.27
CA VAL A 97 3.95 -12.01 -6.25
C VAL A 97 3.12 -10.77 -6.60
N GLU A 98 2.28 -10.84 -7.64
CA GLU A 98 1.37 -9.76 -8.04
C GLU A 98 0.37 -9.42 -6.91
N LEU A 99 -0.22 -10.45 -6.30
CA LEU A 99 -1.14 -10.29 -5.17
C LEU A 99 -0.46 -9.64 -3.95
N GLU A 100 0.77 -10.01 -3.63
CA GLU A 100 1.55 -9.40 -2.54
C GLU A 100 1.80 -7.90 -2.82
N VAL A 101 2.18 -7.56 -4.05
CA VAL A 101 2.42 -6.17 -4.46
C VAL A 101 1.14 -5.34 -4.37
N ASP A 102 0.01 -5.87 -4.84
CA ASP A 102 -1.28 -5.16 -4.78
C ASP A 102 -1.77 -5.00 -3.34
N THR A 103 -1.55 -6.00 -2.49
CA THR A 103 -1.84 -5.92 -1.06
C THR A 103 -1.01 -4.82 -0.38
N MET A 104 0.27 -4.68 -0.74
CA MET A 104 1.13 -3.61 -0.22
C MET A 104 0.64 -2.21 -0.66
N LYS A 105 0.28 -2.06 -1.94
CA LYS A 105 -0.28 -0.80 -2.46
C LYS A 105 -1.60 -0.43 -1.79
N LEU A 106 -2.47 -1.41 -1.54
CA LEU A 106 -3.73 -1.19 -0.85
C LEU A 106 -3.50 -0.66 0.57
N LYS A 107 -2.60 -1.27 1.33
CA LYS A 107 -2.23 -0.80 2.68
C LYS A 107 -1.65 0.60 2.64
N GLN A 108 -0.81 0.91 1.65
CA GLN A 108 -0.27 2.26 1.47
C GLN A 108 -1.38 3.27 1.20
N ALA A 109 -2.34 2.93 0.32
CA ALA A 109 -3.48 3.78 0.01
C ALA A 109 -4.39 4.00 1.24
N GLU A 110 -4.59 2.97 2.06
CA GLU A 110 -5.34 3.07 3.32
C GLU A 110 -4.67 4.04 4.31
N VAL A 111 -3.35 3.93 4.49
CA VAL A 111 -2.58 4.87 5.32
C VAL A 111 -2.69 6.29 4.79
N GLN A 112 -2.52 6.49 3.48
CA GLN A 112 -2.63 7.80 2.86
C GLN A 112 -4.04 8.40 3.04
N PHE A 113 -5.08 7.59 2.86
CA PHE A 113 -6.46 8.01 3.07
C PHE A 113 -6.71 8.46 4.51
N ALA A 114 -6.20 7.72 5.51
CA ALA A 114 -6.33 8.11 6.91
C ALA A 114 -5.62 9.45 7.22
N VAL A 115 -4.43 9.66 6.65
CA VAL A 115 -3.69 10.93 6.76
C VAL A 115 -4.49 12.09 6.15
N ASP A 116 -5.05 11.90 4.96
CA ASP A 116 -5.81 12.93 4.24
C ASP A 116 -7.11 13.31 4.98
N GLN A 117 -7.80 12.32 5.56
CA GLN A 117 -8.99 12.54 6.40
C GLN A 117 -8.65 13.37 7.63
N SER A 118 -7.54 13.05 8.32
CA SER A 118 -7.08 13.80 9.49
C SER A 118 -6.74 15.25 9.13
N LEU A 119 -6.01 15.46 8.02
CA LEU A 119 -5.66 16.80 7.54
C LEU A 119 -6.92 17.62 7.18
N THR A 120 -7.87 17.00 6.49
CA THR A 120 -9.13 17.64 6.09
C THR A 120 -9.98 17.98 7.30
N GLY A 121 -10.08 17.07 8.28
CA GLY A 121 -10.79 17.31 9.53
C GLY A 121 -10.19 18.46 10.35
N ASN A 122 -8.86 18.52 10.45
CA ASN A 122 -8.16 19.61 11.13
C ASN A 122 -8.41 20.96 10.44
N LYS A 123 -8.39 20.98 9.10
CA LYS A 123 -8.70 22.18 8.32
C LYS A 123 -10.15 22.65 8.52
N ALA A 124 -11.11 21.72 8.50
CA ALA A 124 -12.51 22.03 8.75
C ALA A 124 -12.73 22.62 10.15
N ASN A 125 -12.07 22.06 11.17
CA ASN A 125 -12.12 22.58 12.54
C ASN A 125 -11.53 23.99 12.65
N SER A 126 -10.43 24.29 11.95
CA SER A 126 -9.85 25.64 11.91
C SER A 126 -10.83 26.66 11.34
N ILE A 127 -11.44 26.35 10.19
CA ILE A 127 -12.43 27.22 9.53
C ILE A 127 -13.64 27.44 10.44
N LEU A 128 -14.14 26.38 11.09
CA LEU A 128 -15.26 26.49 12.03
C LEU A 128 -14.92 27.40 13.22
N ASN A 129 -13.69 27.30 13.74
CA ASN A 129 -13.24 28.16 14.84
C ASN A 129 -13.13 29.63 14.41
N GLU A 130 -12.62 29.92 13.21
CA GLU A 130 -12.60 31.28 12.66
C GLU A 130 -14.01 31.86 12.47
N MET A 131 -14.94 31.04 11.96
CA MET A 131 -16.35 31.43 11.83
C MET A 131 -17.00 31.72 13.18
N LYS A 132 -16.73 30.89 14.21
CA LYS A 132 -17.23 31.13 15.57
C LYS A 132 -16.68 32.44 16.15
N LEU A 133 -15.38 32.68 16.01
CA LEU A 133 -14.74 33.90 16.52
C LEU A 133 -15.29 35.16 15.84
N SER A 134 -15.40 35.15 14.50
CA SER A 134 -15.96 36.28 13.75
C SER A 134 -17.41 36.57 14.14
N PHE A 135 -18.23 35.54 14.35
CA PHE A 135 -19.60 35.70 14.83
C PHE A 135 -19.66 36.34 16.23
N ILE A 136 -18.85 35.87 17.18
CA ILE A 136 -18.79 36.45 18.54
C ILE A 136 -18.34 37.91 18.50
N LEU A 137 -17.32 38.23 17.72
CA LEU A 137 -16.84 39.61 17.51
C LEU A 137 -17.97 40.50 16.95
N ASN A 138 -18.69 40.03 15.94
CA ASN A 138 -19.80 40.77 15.34
C ASN A 138 -20.95 41.00 16.32
N GLN A 139 -21.29 40.02 17.16
CA GLN A 139 -22.29 40.21 18.21
C GLN A 139 -21.86 41.26 19.23
N LYS A 140 -20.61 41.22 19.73
CA LYS A 140 -20.10 42.23 20.66
C LYS A 140 -20.14 43.63 20.05
N ASN A 141 -19.74 43.77 18.78
CA ASN A 141 -19.77 45.06 18.09
C ASN A 141 -21.20 45.57 17.84
N ALA A 142 -22.15 44.69 17.54
CA ALA A 142 -23.56 45.06 17.40
C ALA A 142 -24.19 45.55 18.72
N VAL A 143 -23.81 44.94 19.85
CA VAL A 143 -24.25 45.39 21.20
C VAL A 143 -23.61 46.72 21.59
N ILE A 144 -22.36 46.98 21.17
CA ILE A 144 -21.66 48.25 21.45
C ILE A 144 -22.15 49.38 20.52
N GLY A 145 -22.49 49.07 19.26
CA GLY A 145 -23.12 50.01 18.32
C GLY A 145 -24.58 50.35 18.64
N CYS A 146 -25.24 49.55 19.49
CA CYS A 146 -26.57 49.81 20.01
C CYS A 146 -26.52 50.44 21.42
N LYS A 147 -25.58 51.37 21.67
CA LYS A 147 -25.78 52.38 22.72
C LYS A 147 -26.83 53.38 22.20
N ARG A 148 -28.10 52.99 22.23
CA ARG A 148 -29.20 53.97 22.20
C ARG A 148 -29.05 54.85 23.44
N THR A 149 -28.80 56.12 23.21
CA THR A 149 -29.20 57.20 24.11
C THR A 149 -30.70 57.01 24.37
N TYR A 150 -31.06 56.57 25.57
CA TYR A 150 -32.43 56.64 26.04
C TYR A 150 -32.65 58.06 26.58
N PRO A 151 -33.55 58.87 26.00
CA PRO A 151 -34.22 59.88 26.80
C PRO A 151 -35.19 59.13 27.73
N ASN A 152 -35.22 59.59 28.99
CA ASN A 152 -36.22 59.23 29.99
C ASN A 152 -37.62 59.17 29.38
N GLU A 153 -38.38 58.12 29.70
CA GLU A 153 -39.80 58.24 30.06
C GLU A 153 -40.27 56.95 30.75
N GLU A 154 -40.90 57.12 31.91
CA GLU A 154 -41.58 56.08 32.68
C GLU A 154 -42.66 55.38 31.83
N LEU A 155 -42.91 54.08 32.09
CA LEU A 155 -44.13 53.60 32.77
C LEU A 155 -44.31 52.07 32.58
N THR A 156 -44.64 51.40 33.68
CA THR A 156 -45.44 50.16 33.80
C THR A 156 -44.85 48.81 33.34
N GLN A 157 -44.55 47.96 34.34
CA GLN A 157 -44.65 46.50 34.20
C GLN A 157 -46.14 46.08 34.07
N PRO A 158 -46.44 44.99 33.35
CA PRO A 158 -47.12 43.89 34.05
C PRO A 158 -46.66 42.46 33.66
N THR A 159 -46.37 41.68 34.71
CA THR A 159 -46.73 40.27 35.02
C THR A 159 -46.47 39.11 34.02
N PRO A 160 -45.83 38.01 34.47
CA PRO A 160 -45.63 36.81 33.65
C PRO A 160 -46.88 35.89 33.64
N GLN A 161 -47.35 35.47 32.46
CA GLN A 161 -48.30 34.37 32.34
C GLN A 161 -47.60 33.07 31.93
N ASN A 162 -47.67 32.12 32.85
CA ASN A 162 -47.28 30.72 32.72
C ASN A 162 -48.41 29.95 31.99
N LYS A 163 -48.12 29.24 30.89
CA LYS A 163 -49.02 28.21 30.33
C LYS A 163 -48.22 27.02 29.83
N TYR A 164 -48.25 25.95 30.61
CA TYR A 164 -47.98 24.58 30.17
C TYR A 164 -48.99 24.17 29.09
N ALA A 165 -48.50 23.56 28.01
CA ALA A 165 -49.32 22.75 27.11
C ALA A 165 -48.56 21.47 26.74
N ARG A 166 -49.03 20.35 27.30
CA ARG A 166 -48.62 18.96 27.04
C ARG A 166 -49.10 18.55 25.63
N PRO A 167 -48.28 17.92 24.78
CA PRO A 167 -48.76 17.30 23.54
C PRO A 167 -49.32 15.89 23.81
N PRO A 168 -50.42 15.47 23.16
CA PRO A 168 -50.87 14.08 23.21
C PRO A 168 -50.08 13.19 22.24
N GLU A 169 -49.64 12.03 22.73
CA GLU A 169 -48.97 10.96 21.99
C GLU A 169 -49.88 10.35 20.91
N SER A 170 -49.36 10.27 19.68
CA SER A 170 -50.00 9.55 18.58
C SER A 170 -49.56 8.09 18.57
N LYS A 171 -50.57 7.20 18.49
CA LYS A 171 -50.47 5.74 18.58
C LYS A 171 -49.62 5.14 17.45
N LEU A 172 -48.65 4.31 17.81
CA LEU A 172 -48.07 3.28 16.95
C LEU A 172 -49.17 2.33 16.45
N ARG A 173 -49.28 2.17 15.12
CA ARG A 173 -49.97 1.02 14.52
C ARG A 173 -48.95 0.19 13.75
N SER A 174 -48.57 -0.93 14.36
CA SER A 174 -47.78 -2.00 13.77
C SER A 174 -48.49 -2.56 12.54
N LYS A 175 -47.78 -2.63 11.40
CA LYS A 175 -48.16 -3.50 10.28
C LYS A 175 -47.56 -4.88 10.54
N LYS A 176 -48.41 -5.90 10.52
CA LYS A 176 -48.09 -7.27 10.16
C LYS A 176 -48.64 -7.50 8.76
#